data_AF-A0A1V5IGW7-F1
#
_entry.id   AF-A0A1V5IGW7-F1
#
_cell.length_a   1.000
_cell.length_b   1.000
_cell.length_c   1.000
_cell.angle_alpha   90.00
_cell.angle_beta   90.00
_cell.angle_gamma   90.00
#
_symmetry.space_group_name_H-M   'P 1'
#
loop_
_entity.id
_entity.type
_entity.pdbx_description
1 polymer ?
#
loop_
_entity_poly.entity_id
_entity_poly.type
_entity_poly.pdbx_seq_one_letter_code
_entity_poly.pdbx_strand_id
1 'polypeptide(L)'
;MQEFAGEGNRDYTCSYGTKYLLKQISALRKQIPGVIAAHDIEHIHQMRVATRRLRSALPLFPLCLPQKKIQRWRRDLRNTARSLGKARDLDVQISFLTEFIADLKAGRPMENRVLLPSVVPETPPPVPFNPKWYTLSISYRKLVTTFQSALSRAWNYFSHTAVEGDLAGGDCFSCQADLIPGLEYLLFRKNKERSDYQSEVKKTIWQMEKAGILGAMEKYLQRHRPVERASLQVGRETYATAFTSIALRIEEVLSFSESLADPGKIREHHALRIAVKRLRYTLEVWRDLFDGTINKEIGALKEFQDLLGDLHDCDVWTEYLPEFLKGEEERCRVFFGNDTHFKSLVPGIEALARERRERRGQLHEITLTTWGELESRQFWYGLMEKFILPLALREDLPVRIGILGNISGDTTALRRVLAECYSRDASLVLNTGTSLGSPRASEKTVDLLREEGVVSIATANDLQILDGSSSVMTDGDSGVIQSRKRQSKKTRKFFRTLPTSLRVFVAGKSILITGDSSETAIWSFDEKTTTERLCEIANEARASVIVSGSSRMPFTIRACDVLFVHPGSVGREGVPFSTFSILEVGLGGSMAVTRHEIVIDPVGPGSDSTLRQPESSSPSLGEEGQNHQPERC
;
A
#
# COMPACT_ATOMS: atom_id res chain seq x y z
N MET A 1 -44.51 3.48 -8.06
CA MET A 1 -44.68 3.27 -6.60
C MET A 1 -44.53 1.79 -6.31
N GLN A 2 -43.31 1.39 -5.96
CA GLN A 2 -43.02 0.22 -5.14
C GLN A 2 -42.11 0.77 -4.06
N GLU A 3 -42.58 0.70 -2.82
CA GLU A 3 -42.01 1.36 -1.66
C GLU A 3 -40.56 0.92 -1.42
N PHE A 4 -39.67 1.89 -1.25
CA PHE A 4 -38.31 1.70 -0.74
C PHE A 4 -38.40 1.25 0.73
N ALA A 5 -38.65 -0.04 0.94
CA ALA A 5 -38.59 -0.68 2.24
C ALA A 5 -37.13 -0.78 2.72
N GLY A 6 -36.78 0.01 3.74
CA GLY A 6 -35.73 -0.26 4.73
C GLY A 6 -34.29 -0.41 4.22
N GLU A 7 -33.53 0.70 4.23
CA GLU A 7 -32.08 0.74 4.02
C GLU A 7 -31.30 -0.02 5.12
N GLY A 8 -31.20 -1.34 4.97
CA GLY A 8 -30.17 -2.14 5.63
C GLY A 8 -28.80 -1.80 5.04
N ASN A 9 -27.87 -1.38 5.90
CA ASN A 9 -26.50 -0.97 5.62
C ASN A 9 -25.73 -1.95 4.69
N ARG A 10 -25.69 -1.66 3.39
CA ARG A 10 -24.89 -2.38 2.38
C ARG A 10 -23.45 -1.84 2.41
N ASP A 11 -22.58 -2.43 3.24
CA ASP A 11 -21.14 -2.11 3.22
C ASP A 11 -20.35 -3.38 2.89
N TYR A 12 -20.12 -3.59 1.59
CA TYR A 12 -19.45 -4.77 1.04
C TYR A 12 -18.00 -4.84 1.53
N THR A 13 -17.37 -3.67 1.61
CA THR A 13 -15.99 -3.52 2.08
C THR A 13 -15.84 -3.98 3.52
N CYS A 14 -16.81 -3.61 4.38
CA CYS A 14 -16.83 -4.08 5.77
C CYS A 14 -17.14 -5.55 5.92
N SER A 15 -17.98 -6.12 5.06
CA SER A 15 -18.24 -7.57 5.06
C SER A 15 -16.96 -8.35 4.71
N TYR A 16 -16.28 -7.94 3.63
CA TYR A 16 -15.01 -8.52 3.20
C TYR A 16 -13.95 -8.46 4.31
N GLY A 17 -13.74 -7.26 4.88
CA GLY A 17 -12.78 -7.06 5.96
C GLY A 17 -13.10 -7.88 7.20
N THR A 18 -14.37 -7.97 7.59
CA THR A 18 -14.81 -8.77 8.75
C THR A 18 -14.49 -10.24 8.55
N LYS A 19 -14.83 -10.81 7.38
CA LYS A 19 -14.52 -12.21 7.03
C LYS A 19 -13.01 -12.48 7.08
N TYR A 20 -12.20 -11.59 6.49
CA TYR A 20 -10.75 -11.73 6.50
C TYR A 20 -10.16 -11.69 7.92
N LEU A 21 -10.58 -10.70 8.73
CA LEU A 21 -10.06 -10.53 10.09
C LEU A 21 -10.42 -11.71 11.00
N LEU A 22 -11.66 -12.22 10.93
CA LEU A 22 -12.09 -13.40 11.69
C LEU A 22 -11.27 -14.64 11.32
N LYS A 23 -10.98 -14.84 10.01
CA LYS A 23 -10.10 -15.92 9.54
C LYS A 23 -8.70 -15.83 10.16
N GLN A 24 -8.10 -14.64 10.22
CA GLN A 24 -6.78 -14.47 10.85
C GLN A 24 -6.81 -14.63 12.38
N ILE A 25 -7.87 -14.20 13.05
CA ILE A 25 -8.05 -14.43 14.50
C ILE A 25 -8.12 -15.93 14.79
N SER A 26 -8.89 -16.68 14.01
CA SER A 26 -8.99 -18.14 14.14
C SER A 26 -7.64 -18.82 13.87
N ALA A 27 -6.92 -18.40 12.83
CA ALA A 27 -5.61 -18.95 12.49
C ALA A 27 -4.58 -18.69 13.61
N LEU A 28 -4.58 -17.50 14.21
CA LEU A 28 -3.72 -17.16 15.34
C LEU A 28 -4.06 -18.01 16.56
N ARG A 29 -5.34 -18.13 16.92
CA ARG A 29 -5.80 -18.90 18.08
C ARG A 29 -5.43 -20.38 17.98
N LYS A 30 -5.53 -20.96 16.78
CA LYS A 30 -5.17 -22.37 16.52
C LYS A 30 -3.72 -22.71 16.90
N GLN A 31 -2.81 -21.74 16.82
CA GLN A 31 -1.38 -21.97 17.08
C GLN A 31 -0.97 -21.83 18.56
N ILE A 32 -1.85 -21.29 19.42
CA ILE A 32 -1.53 -21.02 20.83
C ILE A 32 -1.02 -22.27 21.57
N PRO A 33 -1.71 -23.44 21.53
CA PRO A 33 -1.27 -24.61 22.26
C PRO A 33 0.11 -25.10 21.82
N GLY A 34 0.37 -25.09 20.51
CA GLY A 34 1.65 -25.50 19.94
C GLY A 34 2.82 -24.59 20.32
N VAL A 35 2.59 -23.27 20.35
CA VAL A 35 3.61 -22.29 20.80
C VAL A 35 3.94 -22.47 22.29
N ILE A 36 2.95 -22.80 23.13
CA ILE A 36 3.16 -23.05 24.56
C ILE A 36 3.91 -24.37 24.77
N ALA A 37 3.53 -25.43 24.04
CA ALA A 37 4.16 -26.74 24.14
C ALA A 37 5.63 -26.73 23.66
N ALA A 38 5.95 -25.90 22.67
CA ALA A 38 7.31 -25.65 22.19
C ALA A 38 8.02 -26.88 21.58
N HIS A 39 7.26 -27.86 21.08
CA HIS A 39 7.82 -29.04 20.40
C HIS A 39 8.19 -28.79 18.93
N ASP A 40 7.49 -27.86 18.28
CA ASP A 40 7.67 -27.54 16.86
C ASP A 40 7.74 -26.01 16.67
N ILE A 41 8.83 -25.55 16.08
CA ILE A 41 9.09 -24.14 15.77
C ILE A 41 8.08 -23.58 14.75
N GLU A 42 7.41 -24.44 13.98
CA GLU A 42 6.48 -24.01 12.94
C GLU A 42 5.22 -23.38 13.53
N HIS A 43 4.83 -23.74 14.76
CA HIS A 43 3.76 -23.05 15.47
C HIS A 43 4.07 -21.56 15.69
N ILE A 44 5.33 -21.22 16.00
CA ILE A 44 5.77 -19.83 16.15
C ILE A 44 5.72 -19.12 14.80
N HIS A 45 6.20 -19.78 13.75
CA HIS A 45 6.16 -19.23 12.39
C HIS A 45 4.72 -18.90 11.96
N GLN A 46 3.79 -19.86 12.06
CA GLN A 46 2.40 -19.70 11.68
C GLN A 46 1.67 -18.65 12.53
N MET A 47 1.88 -18.65 13.86
CA MET A 47 1.29 -17.65 14.74
C MET A 47 1.78 -16.24 14.41
N ARG A 48 3.08 -16.09 14.11
CA ARG A 48 3.68 -14.83 13.68
C ARG A 48 3.09 -14.34 12.35
N VAL A 49 2.91 -15.24 11.38
CA VAL A 49 2.28 -14.93 10.08
C VAL A 49 0.85 -14.43 10.28
N ALA A 50 0.03 -15.15 11.05
CA ALA A 50 -1.35 -14.75 11.34
C ALA A 50 -1.42 -13.39 12.08
N THR A 51 -0.57 -13.18 13.09
CA THR A 51 -0.48 -11.92 13.84
C THR A 51 -0.10 -10.75 12.91
N ARG A 52 0.87 -10.97 12.02
CA ARG A 52 1.31 -9.97 11.03
C ARG A 52 0.20 -9.63 10.04
N ARG A 53 -0.47 -10.63 9.45
CA ARG A 53 -1.60 -10.42 8.52
C ARG A 53 -2.73 -9.66 9.20
N LEU A 54 -3.10 -10.04 10.43
CA LEU A 54 -4.11 -9.36 11.21
C LEU A 54 -3.74 -7.86 11.42
N ARG A 55 -2.51 -7.57 11.86
CA ARG A 55 -2.03 -6.20 12.06
C ARG A 55 -1.99 -5.36 10.79
N SER A 56 -1.65 -5.97 9.65
CA SER A 56 -1.58 -5.31 8.35
C SER A 56 -2.96 -5.06 7.74
N ALA A 57 -3.94 -5.93 8.02
CA ALA A 57 -5.30 -5.80 7.51
C ALA A 57 -6.13 -4.76 8.26
N LEU A 58 -5.97 -4.61 9.58
CA LEU A 58 -6.71 -3.63 10.39
C LEU A 58 -6.77 -2.20 9.80
N PRO A 59 -5.66 -1.58 9.33
CA PRO A 59 -5.71 -0.24 8.76
C PRO A 59 -6.37 -0.16 7.37
N LEU A 60 -6.63 -1.28 6.68
CA LEU A 60 -7.28 -1.30 5.37
C LEU A 60 -8.80 -1.18 5.45
N PHE A 61 -9.38 -1.35 6.64
CA PHE A 61 -10.84 -1.23 6.86
C PHE A 61 -11.18 -0.08 7.81
N PRO A 62 -10.67 1.14 7.55
CA PRO A 62 -10.89 2.28 8.42
C PRO A 62 -12.36 2.66 8.47
N LEU A 63 -13.14 2.49 7.39
CA LEU A 63 -14.58 2.79 7.38
C LEU A 63 -15.40 1.85 8.28
N CYS A 64 -14.90 0.66 8.56
CA CYS A 64 -15.56 -0.39 9.34
C CYS A 64 -15.13 -0.36 10.80
N LEU A 65 -13.86 -0.05 11.04
CA LEU A 65 -13.26 -0.11 12.36
C LEU A 65 -12.97 1.31 12.89
N PRO A 66 -13.42 1.67 14.10
CA PRO A 66 -13.04 2.94 14.71
C PRO A 66 -11.52 3.05 14.83
N GLN A 67 -10.95 4.20 14.46
CA GLN A 67 -9.49 4.40 14.45
C GLN A 67 -8.84 4.16 15.81
N LYS A 68 -9.52 4.55 16.90
CA LYS A 68 -9.08 4.24 18.28
C LYS A 68 -8.96 2.73 18.53
N LYS A 69 -9.88 1.90 18.00
CA LYS A 69 -9.82 0.43 18.10
C LYS A 69 -8.69 -0.14 17.24
N ILE A 70 -8.55 0.33 16.00
CA ILE A 70 -7.43 -0.05 15.11
C ILE A 70 -6.09 0.19 15.83
N GLN A 71 -5.88 1.40 16.35
CA GLN A 71 -4.65 1.76 17.06
C GLN A 71 -4.44 0.93 18.32
N ARG A 72 -5.49 0.72 19.12
CA ARG A 72 -5.45 -0.13 20.31
C ARG A 72 -5.08 -1.57 19.96
N TRP A 73 -5.80 -2.23 19.07
CA TRP A 73 -5.52 -3.63 18.71
C TRP A 73 -4.16 -3.80 18.04
N ARG A 74 -3.72 -2.85 17.20
CA ARG A 74 -2.34 -2.87 16.65
C ARG A 74 -1.28 -2.68 17.74
N ARG A 75 -1.59 -1.96 18.82
CA ARG A 75 -0.70 -1.82 19.98
C ARG A 75 -0.71 -3.11 20.82
N ASP A 76 -1.88 -3.63 21.12
CA ASP A 76 -2.07 -4.84 21.94
C ASP A 76 -1.38 -6.05 21.29
N LEU A 77 -1.52 -6.22 19.97
CA LEU A 77 -0.85 -7.27 19.19
C LEU A 77 0.65 -7.00 18.94
N ARG A 78 1.20 -5.87 19.38
CA ARG A 78 2.61 -5.49 19.10
C ARG A 78 3.59 -6.29 19.92
N ASN A 79 3.29 -6.50 21.18
CA ASN A 79 4.19 -7.23 22.07
C ASN A 79 4.26 -8.69 21.63
N THR A 80 3.10 -9.30 21.32
CA THR A 80 3.02 -10.64 20.72
C THR A 80 3.82 -10.72 19.42
N ALA A 81 3.62 -9.79 18.49
CA ALA A 81 4.34 -9.80 17.21
C ALA A 81 5.87 -9.65 17.39
N ARG A 82 6.32 -8.81 18.33
CA ARG A 82 7.75 -8.61 18.62
C ARG A 82 8.38 -9.84 19.27
N SER A 83 7.71 -10.41 20.26
CA SER A 83 8.18 -11.62 20.95
C SER A 83 8.28 -12.81 19.99
N LEU A 84 7.23 -13.07 19.21
CA LEU A 84 7.26 -14.11 18.16
C LEU A 84 8.29 -13.81 17.06
N GLY A 85 8.53 -12.52 16.77
CA GLY A 85 9.58 -12.08 15.85
C GLY A 85 10.96 -12.49 16.35
N LYS A 86 11.34 -12.06 17.56
CA LYS A 86 12.65 -12.38 18.16
C LYS A 86 12.87 -13.89 18.28
N ALA A 87 11.85 -14.66 18.69
CA ALA A 87 11.96 -16.11 18.74
C ALA A 87 12.24 -16.71 17.36
N ARG A 88 11.51 -16.27 16.33
CA ARG A 88 11.72 -16.75 14.96
C ARG A 88 13.07 -16.34 14.38
N ASP A 89 13.55 -15.13 14.69
CA ASP A 89 14.84 -14.65 14.21
C ASP A 89 15.96 -15.53 14.79
N LEU A 90 15.87 -15.92 16.07
CA LEU A 90 16.78 -16.90 16.67
C LEU A 90 16.66 -18.29 16.03
N ASP A 91 15.44 -18.79 15.78
CA ASP A 91 15.24 -20.08 15.10
C ASP A 91 15.91 -20.10 13.71
N VAL A 92 15.80 -19.00 12.95
CA VAL A 92 16.42 -18.84 11.63
C VAL A 92 17.95 -18.77 11.74
N GLN A 93 18.49 -17.99 12.69
CA GLN A 93 19.93 -17.90 12.92
C GLN A 93 20.54 -19.25 13.33
N ILE A 94 19.83 -20.03 14.16
CA ILE A 94 20.25 -21.37 14.57
C ILE A 94 20.27 -22.32 13.36
N SER A 95 19.21 -22.32 12.54
CA SER A 95 19.16 -23.14 11.31
C SER A 95 20.33 -22.80 10.38
N PHE A 96 20.54 -21.51 10.13
CA PHE A 96 21.62 -21.01 9.29
C PHE A 96 22.99 -21.47 9.79
N LEU A 97 23.31 -21.25 11.08
CA LEU A 97 24.61 -21.65 11.64
C LEU A 97 24.79 -23.18 11.62
N THR A 98 23.73 -23.94 11.88
CA THR A 98 23.77 -25.41 11.86
C THR A 98 24.12 -25.92 10.46
N GLU A 99 23.44 -25.41 9.43
CA GLU A 99 23.72 -25.73 8.03
C GLU A 99 25.13 -25.28 7.62
N PHE A 100 25.52 -24.06 8.02
CA PHE A 100 26.83 -23.49 7.72
C PHE A 100 27.99 -24.32 8.29
N ILE A 101 27.87 -24.78 9.54
CA ILE A 101 28.84 -25.67 10.19
C ILE A 101 28.86 -27.04 9.53
N ALA A 102 27.68 -27.60 9.23
CA ALA A 102 27.59 -28.91 8.56
C ALA A 102 28.29 -28.90 7.20
N ASP A 103 28.12 -27.84 6.41
CA ASP A 103 28.78 -27.69 5.12
C ASP A 103 30.29 -27.53 5.24
N LEU A 104 30.78 -26.82 6.26
CA LEU A 104 32.22 -26.71 6.54
C LEU A 104 32.82 -28.07 6.91
N LYS A 105 32.16 -28.85 7.76
CA LYS A 105 32.60 -30.21 8.13
C LYS A 105 32.60 -31.15 6.93
N ALA A 106 31.71 -30.94 5.96
CA ALA A 106 31.63 -31.73 4.74
C ALA A 106 32.64 -31.30 3.65
N GLY A 107 33.49 -30.29 3.91
CA GLY A 107 34.47 -29.79 2.93
C GLY A 107 33.85 -29.10 1.71
N ARG A 108 32.55 -28.74 1.76
CA ARG A 108 31.87 -28.07 0.65
C ARG A 108 32.37 -26.62 0.54
N PRO A 109 32.79 -26.15 -0.66
CA PRO A 109 33.27 -24.78 -0.84
C PRO A 109 32.20 -23.76 -0.42
N MET A 110 32.64 -22.63 0.13
CA MET A 110 31.74 -21.54 0.56
C MET A 110 30.94 -20.95 -0.62
N GLU A 111 31.45 -21.03 -1.84
CA GLU A 111 30.89 -20.41 -3.06
C GLU A 111 29.61 -21.08 -3.60
N ASN A 112 29.34 -22.35 -3.27
CA ASN A 112 28.17 -23.09 -3.79
C ASN A 112 26.93 -23.07 -2.86
N ARG A 113 26.94 -22.22 -1.82
CA ARG A 113 25.92 -22.23 -0.76
C ARG A 113 24.79 -21.24 -1.07
N VAL A 114 24.09 -21.49 -2.17
CA VAL A 114 22.91 -20.69 -2.59
C VAL A 114 21.66 -21.26 -1.93
N LEU A 115 21.01 -20.50 -1.04
CA LEU A 115 19.67 -20.82 -0.50
C LEU A 115 18.51 -20.42 -1.45
N LEU A 116 18.80 -20.19 -2.72
CA LEU A 116 17.82 -19.94 -3.78
C LEU A 116 18.14 -20.83 -4.99
N PRO A 117 17.12 -21.30 -5.74
CA PRO A 117 17.33 -22.18 -6.88
C PRO A 117 18.22 -21.49 -7.92
N SER A 118 19.15 -22.26 -8.47
CA SER A 118 20.02 -21.94 -9.59
C SER A 118 19.20 -21.55 -10.82
N VAL A 119 18.87 -20.27 -10.92
CA VAL A 119 18.60 -19.60 -12.18
C VAL A 119 19.57 -18.43 -12.23
N VAL A 120 20.75 -18.68 -12.79
CA VAL A 120 21.50 -17.62 -13.46
C VAL A 120 20.92 -17.61 -14.87
N PRO A 121 20.04 -16.66 -15.25
CA PRO A 121 19.78 -16.46 -16.66
C PRO A 121 21.12 -16.10 -17.30
N GLU A 122 21.42 -16.67 -18.46
CA GLU A 122 22.50 -16.19 -19.31
C GLU A 122 22.47 -14.66 -19.33
N THR A 123 23.62 -14.02 -19.04
CA THR A 123 23.74 -12.56 -18.95
C THR A 123 23.08 -11.93 -20.17
N PRO A 124 21.93 -11.24 -20.03
CA PRO A 124 21.38 -10.47 -21.12
C PRO A 124 22.39 -9.37 -21.46
N PRO A 125 22.43 -8.88 -22.71
CA PRO A 125 23.25 -7.71 -23.04
C PRO A 125 22.90 -6.58 -22.06
N PRO A 126 23.86 -5.71 -21.70
CA PRO A 126 23.60 -4.58 -20.81
C PRO A 126 22.42 -3.80 -21.39
N VAL A 127 21.25 -3.97 -20.77
CA VAL A 127 20.08 -3.17 -21.11
C VAL A 127 20.44 -1.78 -20.62
N PRO A 128 20.53 -0.76 -21.49
CA PRO A 128 20.89 0.56 -21.05
C PRO A 128 19.90 0.99 -19.97
N PHE A 129 20.43 1.21 -18.76
CA PHE A 129 19.72 1.93 -17.72
C PHE A 129 19.24 3.23 -18.36
N ASN A 130 17.94 3.34 -18.59
CA ASN A 130 17.36 4.57 -19.10
C ASN A 130 16.86 5.39 -17.89
N PRO A 131 17.61 6.38 -17.39
CA PRO A 131 17.23 7.13 -16.19
C PRO A 131 15.92 7.93 -16.31
N LYS A 132 15.27 7.96 -17.48
CA LYS A 132 14.10 8.80 -17.74
C LYS A 132 12.76 8.25 -17.24
N TRP A 133 12.65 6.96 -16.92
CA TRP A 133 11.34 6.35 -16.58
C TRP A 133 11.03 6.29 -15.08
N TYR A 134 12.02 6.25 -14.18
CA TYR A 134 11.75 6.04 -12.75
C TYR A 134 12.76 6.72 -11.87
N THR A 135 12.25 7.65 -11.09
CA THR A 135 12.87 8.21 -9.92
C THR A 135 11.64 8.71 -9.08
N LEU A 136 11.60 8.80 -7.74
CA LEU A 136 10.40 9.26 -6.97
C LEU A 136 10.69 10.29 -5.85
N SER A 137 9.62 10.89 -5.32
CA SER A 137 9.54 12.25 -4.76
C SER A 137 9.77 12.44 -3.25
N ILE A 138 9.95 13.72 -2.87
CA ILE A 138 10.36 14.22 -1.54
C ILE A 138 9.23 14.14 -0.48
N SER A 139 7.94 14.11 -0.85
CA SER A 139 6.84 14.19 0.14
C SER A 139 6.67 12.93 1.00
N TYR A 140 7.03 11.74 0.50
CA TYR A 140 7.08 10.54 1.35
C TYR A 140 8.23 10.60 2.37
N ARG A 141 9.29 11.40 2.13
CA ARG A 141 10.39 11.56 3.11
C ARG A 141 9.92 12.17 4.43
N LYS A 142 8.87 13.02 4.48
CA LYS A 142 8.35 13.59 5.74
C LYS A 142 7.52 12.59 6.57
N LEU A 143 6.74 11.73 5.91
CA LEU A 143 6.04 10.62 6.57
C LEU A 143 7.04 9.53 7.01
N VAL A 144 8.05 9.28 6.18
CA VAL A 144 9.17 8.39 6.47
C VAL A 144 10.09 8.95 7.56
N THR A 145 10.31 10.26 7.72
CA THR A 145 11.11 10.80 8.85
C THR A 145 10.39 10.67 10.19
N THR A 146 9.05 10.77 10.20
CA THR A 146 8.23 10.49 11.39
C THR A 146 8.23 8.99 11.73
N PHE A 147 8.34 8.13 10.73
CA PHE A 147 8.45 6.67 10.89
C PHE A 147 9.89 6.21 11.21
N GLN A 148 10.88 6.85 10.61
CA GLN A 148 12.32 6.71 10.87
C GLN A 148 12.56 7.12 12.31
N SER A 149 12.12 8.28 12.80
CA SER A 149 12.30 8.66 14.22
C SER A 149 11.64 7.72 15.24
N ALA A 150 10.64 6.92 14.84
CA ALA A 150 10.07 5.85 15.66
C ALA A 150 10.89 4.54 15.60
N LEU A 151 11.57 4.27 14.48
CA LEU A 151 12.53 3.17 14.29
C LEU A 151 13.92 3.53 14.87
N SER A 152 14.38 4.77 14.72
CA SER A 152 15.52 5.38 15.39
C SER A 152 15.38 5.29 16.89
N ARG A 153 14.18 5.35 17.48
CA ARG A 153 14.03 5.14 18.94
C ARG A 153 14.16 3.68 19.37
N ALA A 154 13.91 2.72 18.47
CA ALA A 154 14.20 1.31 18.72
C ALA A 154 15.68 0.97 18.44
N TRP A 155 16.34 1.74 17.56
CA TRP A 155 17.74 1.58 17.17
C TRP A 155 18.72 2.43 17.99
N ASN A 156 18.31 3.56 18.56
CA ASN A 156 19.12 4.42 19.44
C ASN A 156 19.37 3.76 20.81
N TYR A 157 18.76 2.61 21.07
CA TYR A 157 19.17 1.72 22.16
C TYR A 157 20.36 0.81 21.77
N PHE A 158 20.68 0.74 20.47
CA PHE A 158 21.65 -0.18 19.86
C PHE A 158 22.75 0.52 19.04
N SER A 159 22.86 1.86 19.06
CA SER A 159 23.87 2.55 18.27
C SER A 159 24.68 3.54 19.09
N HIS A 160 25.84 3.10 19.57
CA HIS A 160 26.99 3.96 19.70
C HIS A 160 28.23 3.23 19.18
N THR A 161 29.04 3.98 18.44
CA THR A 161 30.38 3.68 17.91
C THR A 161 30.44 2.94 16.56
N ALA A 162 30.40 3.71 15.48
CA ALA A 162 31.14 3.36 14.28
C ALA A 162 32.64 3.54 14.60
N VAL A 163 33.39 2.44 14.55
CA VAL A 163 34.85 2.47 14.55
C VAL A 163 35.27 1.99 13.18
N GLU A 164 35.74 2.91 12.34
CA GLU A 164 36.54 2.58 11.17
C GLU A 164 37.86 2.00 11.67
N GLY A 165 38.08 0.72 11.40
CA GLY A 165 39.34 0.03 11.65
C GLY A 165 39.77 -0.66 10.37
N ASP A 166 40.79 -0.11 9.72
CA ASP A 166 41.55 -0.77 8.67
C ASP A 166 42.07 -2.11 9.19
N LEU A 167 41.72 -3.20 8.51
CA LEU A 167 42.37 -4.51 8.67
C LEU A 167 42.98 -4.90 7.33
N ALA A 168 44.12 -4.29 7.03
CA ALA A 168 45.12 -4.82 6.13
C ALA A 168 45.99 -5.80 6.94
N GLY A 169 46.02 -7.07 6.54
CA GLY A 169 46.85 -8.09 7.16
C GLY A 169 46.39 -9.48 6.73
N GLY A 170 47.09 -10.06 5.76
CA GLY A 170 46.84 -11.42 5.30
C GLY A 170 47.18 -12.45 6.38
N ASP A 171 46.38 -13.51 6.41
CA ASP A 171 46.88 -14.88 6.50
C ASP A 171 45.80 -15.83 5.99
N CYS A 172 46.22 -16.74 5.12
CA CYS A 172 45.40 -17.82 4.59
C CYS A 172 45.20 -18.84 5.73
N PHE A 173 43.99 -18.93 6.30
CA PHE A 173 43.71 -19.90 7.38
C PHE A 173 43.99 -21.32 6.86
N SER A 174 45.00 -21.97 7.43
CA SER A 174 45.61 -23.18 6.90
C SER A 174 44.87 -24.49 7.22
N CYS A 175 43.71 -24.46 7.91
CA CYS A 175 42.79 -25.60 7.90
C CYS A 175 41.34 -25.22 8.24
N GLN A 176 40.35 -25.86 7.59
CA GLN A 176 38.93 -25.70 7.93
C GLN A 176 38.59 -26.09 9.39
N ALA A 177 39.46 -26.89 10.03
CA ALA A 177 39.28 -27.33 11.41
C ALA A 177 39.39 -26.18 12.43
N ASP A 178 40.19 -25.14 12.14
CA ASP A 178 40.38 -23.99 13.03
C ASP A 178 39.15 -23.07 13.10
N LEU A 179 38.22 -23.19 12.15
CA LEU A 179 37.01 -22.35 12.08
C LEU A 179 35.87 -22.89 12.97
N ILE A 180 35.84 -24.20 13.21
CA ILE A 180 34.70 -24.88 13.84
C ILE A 180 34.46 -24.43 15.30
N PRO A 181 35.48 -24.30 16.18
CA PRO A 181 35.26 -23.98 17.58
C PRO A 181 34.47 -22.67 17.79
N GLY A 182 34.86 -21.61 17.08
CA GLY A 182 34.17 -20.30 17.15
C GLY A 182 32.71 -20.36 16.71
N LEU A 183 32.44 -21.08 15.63
CA LEU A 183 31.10 -21.21 15.06
C LEU A 183 30.18 -22.08 15.93
N GLU A 184 30.67 -23.21 16.44
CA GLU A 184 29.92 -24.07 17.37
C GLU A 184 29.62 -23.34 18.68
N TYR A 185 30.57 -22.53 19.17
CA TYR A 185 30.34 -21.70 20.34
C TYR A 185 29.27 -20.64 20.08
N LEU A 186 29.30 -19.95 18.93
CA LEU A 186 28.25 -19.00 18.55
C LEU A 186 26.87 -19.69 18.43
N LEU A 187 26.81 -20.87 17.81
CA LEU A 187 25.60 -21.68 17.72
C LEU A 187 25.07 -22.07 19.10
N PHE A 188 25.96 -22.48 20.01
CA PHE A 188 25.60 -22.78 21.40
C PHE A 188 24.99 -21.56 22.09
N ARG A 189 25.58 -20.37 21.95
CA ARG A 189 25.06 -19.12 22.53
C ARG A 189 23.67 -18.77 21.99
N LYS A 190 23.44 -18.96 20.69
CA LYS A 190 22.11 -18.73 20.07
C LYS A 190 21.07 -19.74 20.54
N ASN A 191 21.41 -21.02 20.63
CA ASN A 191 20.53 -22.06 21.19
C ASN A 191 20.14 -21.75 22.64
N LYS A 192 21.12 -21.36 23.47
CA LYS A 192 20.86 -20.95 24.85
C LYS A 192 19.94 -19.74 24.91
N GLU A 193 20.23 -18.68 24.14
CA GLU A 193 19.37 -17.48 24.07
C GLU A 193 17.94 -17.85 23.67
N ARG A 194 17.77 -18.73 22.68
CA ARG A 194 16.44 -19.16 22.22
C ARG A 194 15.68 -19.93 23.29
N SER A 195 16.34 -20.86 23.97
CA SER A 195 15.77 -21.63 25.07
C SER A 195 15.31 -20.71 26.20
N ASP A 196 16.18 -19.80 26.65
CA ASP A 196 15.88 -18.85 27.71
C ASP A 196 14.71 -17.92 27.33
N TYR A 197 14.66 -17.50 26.05
CA TYR A 197 13.62 -16.63 25.53
C TYR A 197 12.23 -17.29 25.42
N GLN A 198 12.13 -18.63 25.51
CA GLN A 198 10.85 -19.32 25.46
C GLN A 198 9.94 -18.91 26.63
N SER A 199 10.51 -18.58 27.79
CA SER A 199 9.78 -18.08 28.95
C SER A 199 9.05 -16.76 28.64
N GLU A 200 9.72 -15.83 27.96
CA GLU A 200 9.14 -14.54 27.55
C GLU A 200 8.06 -14.70 26.45
N VAL A 201 8.22 -15.68 25.55
CA VAL A 201 7.17 -16.04 24.58
C VAL A 201 5.92 -16.51 25.33
N LYS A 202 6.05 -17.49 26.22
CA LYS A 202 4.92 -18.03 27.03
C LYS A 202 4.23 -16.93 27.82
N LYS A 203 4.99 -16.08 28.50
CA LYS A 203 4.49 -14.92 29.25
C LYS A 203 3.72 -13.95 28.37
N THR A 204 4.22 -13.64 27.18
CA THR A 204 3.55 -12.73 26.25
C THR A 204 2.23 -13.32 25.72
N ILE A 205 2.20 -14.62 25.42
CA ILE A 205 0.96 -15.30 25.01
C ILE A 205 -0.05 -15.28 26.16
N TRP A 206 0.36 -15.63 27.37
CA TRP A 206 -0.51 -15.58 28.55
C TRP A 206 -1.08 -14.18 28.80
N GLN A 207 -0.27 -13.12 28.69
CA GLN A 207 -0.74 -11.74 28.83
C GLN A 207 -1.80 -11.39 27.77
N MET A 208 -1.60 -11.83 26.53
CA MET A 208 -2.55 -11.58 25.45
C MET A 208 -3.89 -12.30 25.69
N GLU A 209 -3.85 -13.56 26.14
CA GLU A 209 -5.04 -14.35 26.46
C GLU A 209 -5.78 -13.79 27.68
N LYS A 210 -5.05 -13.47 28.76
CA LYS A 210 -5.63 -12.84 29.97
C LYS A 210 -6.28 -11.50 29.66
N ALA A 211 -5.70 -10.71 28.76
CA ALA A 211 -6.30 -9.45 28.32
C ALA A 211 -7.56 -9.65 27.44
N GLY A 212 -7.87 -10.88 27.03
CA GLY A 212 -9.06 -11.21 26.24
C GLY A 212 -9.07 -10.55 24.86
N ILE A 213 -7.90 -10.17 24.32
CA ILE A 213 -7.80 -9.31 23.12
C ILE A 213 -8.52 -9.95 21.94
N LEU A 214 -8.23 -11.21 21.65
CA LEU A 214 -8.80 -11.92 20.49
C LEU A 214 -10.32 -12.11 20.64
N GLY A 215 -10.81 -12.45 21.84
CA GLY A 215 -12.24 -12.58 22.10
C GLY A 215 -12.98 -11.25 21.99
N ALA A 216 -12.37 -10.15 22.47
CA ALA A 216 -12.93 -8.81 22.33
C ALA A 216 -12.98 -8.35 20.87
N MET A 217 -11.97 -8.69 20.06
CA MET A 217 -11.95 -8.44 18.61
C MET A 217 -13.06 -9.22 17.91
N GLU A 218 -13.14 -10.53 18.14
CA GLU A 218 -14.13 -11.42 17.54
C GLU A 218 -15.56 -10.99 17.89
N LYS A 219 -15.86 -10.75 19.17
CA LYS A 219 -17.18 -10.27 19.61
C LYS A 219 -17.56 -8.94 18.97
N TYR A 220 -16.59 -8.03 18.79
CA TYR A 220 -16.83 -6.76 18.11
C TYR A 220 -17.16 -6.97 16.63
N LEU A 221 -16.36 -7.77 15.93
CA LEU A 221 -16.51 -8.06 14.51
C LEU A 221 -17.84 -8.79 14.22
N GLN A 222 -18.22 -9.77 15.04
CA GLN A 222 -19.49 -10.48 14.91
C GLN A 222 -20.69 -9.56 15.15
N ARG A 223 -20.63 -8.71 16.18
CA ARG A 223 -21.72 -7.76 16.50
C ARG A 223 -21.94 -6.69 15.43
N HIS A 224 -20.90 -6.34 14.67
CA HIS A 224 -20.95 -5.32 13.63
C HIS A 224 -20.81 -5.91 12.22
N ARG A 225 -21.05 -7.23 12.07
CA ARG A 225 -21.06 -7.89 10.77
C ARG A 225 -22.22 -7.29 9.95
N PRO A 226 -21.97 -6.78 8.73
CA PRO A 226 -23.05 -6.35 7.85
C PRO A 226 -24.00 -7.51 7.57
N VAL A 227 -25.29 -7.22 7.36
CA VAL A 227 -26.29 -8.24 7.02
C VAL A 227 -25.94 -8.85 5.66
N GLU A 228 -25.51 -10.13 5.66
CA GLU A 228 -25.26 -10.87 4.42
C GLU A 228 -26.61 -11.24 3.78
N ARG A 229 -26.84 -10.77 2.55
CA ARG A 229 -27.83 -11.37 1.65
C ARG A 229 -27.09 -12.35 0.73
N ALA A 230 -27.68 -13.50 0.49
CA ALA A 230 -27.05 -14.72 -0.03
C ALA A 230 -26.51 -14.66 -1.48
N SER A 231 -26.31 -13.48 -2.06
CA SER A 231 -25.91 -13.31 -3.47
C SER A 231 -25.17 -11.99 -3.71
N LEU A 232 -24.29 -11.58 -2.80
CA LEU A 232 -23.59 -10.29 -2.92
C LEU A 232 -22.40 -10.43 -3.91
N GLN A 233 -22.63 -10.02 -5.16
CA GLN A 233 -21.55 -9.53 -6.03
C GLN A 233 -20.75 -8.46 -5.26
N VAL A 234 -19.42 -8.50 -5.32
CA VAL A 234 -18.60 -7.52 -4.62
C VAL A 234 -18.84 -6.13 -5.21
N GLY A 235 -19.13 -5.13 -4.36
CA GLY A 235 -19.40 -3.76 -4.82
C GLY A 235 -18.16 -3.02 -5.33
N ARG A 236 -18.37 -2.06 -6.24
CA ARG A 236 -17.30 -1.19 -6.80
C ARG A 236 -16.50 -0.47 -5.71
N GLU A 237 -17.14 -0.10 -4.60
CA GLU A 237 -16.47 0.51 -3.43
C GLU A 237 -15.30 -0.34 -2.88
N THR A 238 -15.45 -1.67 -2.90
CA THR A 238 -14.45 -2.58 -2.36
C THR A 238 -13.25 -2.68 -3.30
N TYR A 239 -13.50 -2.74 -4.60
CA TYR A 239 -12.44 -2.66 -5.62
C TYR A 239 -11.71 -1.32 -5.58
N ALA A 240 -12.42 -0.20 -5.43
CA ALA A 240 -11.81 1.13 -5.34
C ALA A 240 -10.93 1.28 -4.09
N THR A 241 -11.39 0.71 -2.96
CA THR A 241 -10.59 0.65 -1.72
C THR A 241 -9.34 -0.21 -1.91
N ALA A 242 -9.47 -1.39 -2.51
CA ALA A 242 -8.35 -2.27 -2.80
C ALA A 242 -7.33 -1.57 -3.71
N PHE A 243 -7.79 -1.06 -4.85
CA PHE A 243 -7.01 -0.31 -5.82
C PHE A 243 -6.22 0.83 -5.17
N THR A 244 -6.89 1.72 -4.43
CA THR A 244 -6.24 2.86 -3.76
C THR A 244 -5.18 2.39 -2.77
N SER A 245 -5.50 1.37 -1.96
CA SER A 245 -4.54 0.85 -0.97
C SER A 245 -3.30 0.24 -1.61
N ILE A 246 -3.45 -0.39 -2.77
CA ILE A 246 -2.37 -1.05 -3.51
C ILE A 246 -1.52 -0.03 -4.26
N ALA A 247 -2.15 0.92 -4.95
CA ALA A 247 -1.48 2.04 -5.61
C ALA A 247 -0.53 2.78 -4.65
N LEU A 248 -1.01 3.10 -3.44
CA LEU A 248 -0.20 3.73 -2.40
C LEU A 248 0.98 2.87 -1.92
N ARG A 249 0.84 1.53 -1.91
CA ARG A 249 1.93 0.62 -1.54
C ARG A 249 2.95 0.44 -2.67
N ILE A 250 2.51 0.44 -3.92
CA ILE A 250 3.40 0.43 -5.09
C ILE A 250 4.22 1.71 -5.11
N GLU A 251 3.58 2.86 -4.90
CA GLU A 251 4.28 4.15 -4.81
C GLU A 251 5.31 4.16 -3.67
N GLU A 252 4.97 3.62 -2.50
CA GLU A 252 5.93 3.44 -1.39
C GLU A 252 7.15 2.60 -1.80
N VAL A 253 6.94 1.48 -2.51
CA VAL A 253 8.04 0.61 -2.99
C VAL A 253 8.92 1.35 -4.00
N LEU A 254 8.30 1.97 -5.00
CA LEU A 254 9.01 2.70 -6.05
C LEU A 254 9.78 3.91 -5.49
N SER A 255 9.38 4.48 -4.34
CA SER A 255 10.10 5.59 -3.70
C SER A 255 11.51 5.26 -3.24
N PHE A 256 11.86 3.97 -3.14
CA PHE A 256 13.19 3.51 -2.75
C PHE A 256 14.01 2.93 -3.92
N SER A 257 13.49 2.90 -5.16
CA SER A 257 14.16 2.23 -6.28
C SER A 257 15.55 2.81 -6.57
N GLU A 258 15.72 4.13 -6.55
CA GLU A 258 17.01 4.81 -6.76
C GLU A 258 18.08 4.40 -5.76
N SER A 259 17.68 4.03 -4.55
CA SER A 259 18.64 3.64 -3.51
C SER A 259 19.29 2.29 -3.78
N LEU A 260 18.68 1.45 -4.62
CA LEU A 260 19.23 0.14 -4.99
C LEU A 260 20.53 0.25 -5.79
N ALA A 261 20.76 1.35 -6.50
CA ALA A 261 21.99 1.50 -7.29
C ALA A 261 23.24 1.68 -6.40
N ASP A 262 23.06 2.13 -5.15
CA ASP A 262 24.15 2.40 -4.22
C ASP A 262 24.19 1.34 -3.11
N PRO A 263 25.21 0.47 -3.08
CA PRO A 263 25.34 -0.59 -2.07
C PRO A 263 25.48 -0.07 -0.64
N GLY A 264 25.89 1.20 -0.45
CA GLY A 264 26.06 1.85 0.84
C GLY A 264 24.76 2.34 1.48
N LYS A 265 23.64 2.36 0.74
CA LYS A 265 22.32 2.81 1.25
C LYS A 265 21.57 1.71 2.01
N ILE A 266 22.24 1.14 3.01
CA ILE A 266 21.75 0.04 3.84
C ILE A 266 20.36 0.34 4.44
N ARG A 267 20.17 1.56 4.94
CA ARG A 267 18.91 1.98 5.59
C ARG A 267 17.76 2.01 4.60
N GLU A 268 18.00 2.48 3.39
CA GLU A 268 17.01 2.57 2.31
C GLU A 268 16.71 1.18 1.73
N HIS A 269 17.70 0.29 1.62
CA HIS A 269 17.46 -1.12 1.25
C HIS A 269 16.56 -1.82 2.26
N HIS A 270 16.79 -1.59 3.56
CA HIS A 270 15.91 -2.09 4.61
C HIS A 270 14.51 -1.46 4.54
N ALA A 271 14.40 -0.16 4.24
CA ALA A 271 13.12 0.51 4.06
C ALA A 271 12.35 -0.05 2.86
N LEU A 272 13.02 -0.32 1.74
CA LEU A 272 12.46 -0.99 0.57
C LEU A 272 11.93 -2.37 0.93
N ARG A 273 12.70 -3.17 1.68
CA ARG A 273 12.24 -4.48 2.16
C ARG A 273 10.93 -4.38 2.95
N ILE A 274 10.81 -3.36 3.81
CA ILE A 274 9.58 -3.10 4.56
C ILE A 274 8.43 -2.69 3.61
N ALA A 275 8.69 -1.84 2.62
CA ALA A 275 7.70 -1.42 1.63
C ALA A 275 7.17 -2.62 0.82
N VAL A 276 8.07 -3.47 0.31
CA VAL A 276 7.71 -4.71 -0.42
C VAL A 276 6.89 -5.64 0.47
N LYS A 277 7.27 -5.81 1.74
CA LYS A 277 6.48 -6.54 2.74
C LYS A 277 5.06 -6.00 2.85
N ARG A 278 4.92 -4.68 2.96
CA ARG A 278 3.61 -4.01 3.10
C ARG A 278 2.76 -4.16 1.85
N LEU A 279 3.35 -4.03 0.67
CA LEU A 279 2.66 -4.29 -0.60
C LEU A 279 2.17 -5.73 -0.66
N ARG A 280 3.06 -6.71 -0.45
CA ARG A 280 2.72 -8.13 -0.45
C ARG A 280 1.58 -8.45 0.52
N TYR A 281 1.61 -7.92 1.76
CA TYR A 281 0.53 -8.18 2.72
C TYR A 281 -0.78 -7.51 2.35
N THR A 282 -0.72 -6.36 1.69
CA THR A 282 -1.92 -5.69 1.18
C THR A 282 -2.55 -6.54 0.07
N LEU A 283 -1.74 -7.06 -0.85
CA LEU A 283 -2.19 -8.01 -1.87
C LEU A 283 -2.75 -9.30 -1.25
N GLU A 284 -2.10 -9.87 -0.23
CA GLU A 284 -2.62 -11.06 0.49
C GLU A 284 -4.00 -10.82 1.12
N VAL A 285 -4.29 -9.58 1.55
CA VAL A 285 -5.62 -9.23 2.09
C VAL A 285 -6.67 -9.24 1.00
N TRP A 286 -6.36 -8.67 -0.17
CA TRP A 286 -7.27 -8.56 -1.31
C TRP A 286 -7.24 -9.75 -2.26
N ARG A 287 -6.39 -10.76 -2.04
CA ARG A 287 -6.23 -11.90 -2.96
C ARG A 287 -7.52 -12.62 -3.31
N ASP A 288 -8.40 -12.82 -2.32
CA ASP A 288 -9.66 -13.53 -2.52
C ASP A 288 -10.70 -12.66 -3.26
N LEU A 289 -10.44 -11.35 -3.47
CA LEU A 289 -11.26 -10.42 -4.29
C LEU A 289 -11.02 -10.58 -5.80
N PHE A 290 -9.87 -11.16 -6.19
CA PHE A 290 -9.44 -11.30 -7.58
C PHE A 290 -9.28 -12.77 -7.97
N ASP A 291 -9.98 -13.69 -7.28
CA ASP A 291 -9.98 -15.13 -7.54
C ASP A 291 -8.58 -15.75 -7.68
N GLY A 292 -7.59 -15.21 -6.96
CA GLY A 292 -6.20 -15.68 -7.01
C GLY A 292 -5.42 -15.32 -8.28
N THR A 293 -5.96 -14.52 -9.19
CA THR A 293 -5.26 -14.04 -10.41
C THR A 293 -3.98 -13.25 -10.10
N ILE A 294 -3.86 -12.72 -8.87
CA ILE A 294 -2.70 -11.98 -8.37
C ILE A 294 -1.65 -12.86 -7.64
N ASN A 295 -1.83 -14.18 -7.63
CA ASN A 295 -0.92 -15.11 -6.92
C ASN A 295 0.50 -15.09 -7.51
N LYS A 296 0.62 -14.92 -8.83
CA LYS A 296 1.93 -14.83 -9.50
C LYS A 296 2.70 -13.61 -9.01
N GLU A 297 2.04 -12.46 -8.88
CA GLU A 297 2.64 -11.22 -8.41
C GLU A 297 2.97 -11.27 -6.91
N ILE A 298 2.12 -11.90 -6.10
CA ILE A 298 2.44 -12.18 -4.68
C ILE A 298 3.67 -13.09 -4.58
N GLY A 299 3.82 -14.06 -5.48
CA GLY A 299 4.98 -14.94 -5.59
C GLY A 299 6.26 -14.17 -5.93
N ALA A 300 6.25 -13.38 -7.01
CA ALA A 300 7.38 -12.54 -7.39
C ALA A 300 7.80 -11.56 -6.27
N LEU A 301 6.83 -10.91 -5.61
CA LEU A 301 7.11 -10.04 -4.46
C LEU A 301 7.63 -10.83 -3.25
N LYS A 302 7.26 -12.10 -3.09
CA LYS A 302 7.84 -12.95 -2.05
C LYS A 302 9.30 -13.21 -2.35
N GLU A 303 9.64 -13.65 -3.56
CA GLU A 303 11.02 -13.93 -3.98
C GLU A 303 11.90 -12.69 -3.81
N PHE A 304 11.46 -11.54 -4.32
CA PHE A 304 12.19 -10.28 -4.16
C PHE A 304 12.34 -9.86 -2.69
N GLN A 305 11.32 -10.09 -1.87
CA GLN A 305 11.37 -9.79 -0.44
C GLN A 305 12.24 -10.77 0.36
N ASP A 306 12.43 -11.99 -0.14
CA ASP A 306 13.30 -12.99 0.46
C ASP A 306 14.77 -12.63 0.11
N LEU A 307 15.08 -12.22 -1.12
CA LEU A 307 16.39 -11.62 -1.50
C LEU A 307 16.77 -10.41 -0.63
N LEU A 308 15.87 -9.42 -0.50
CA LEU A 308 16.08 -8.28 0.39
C LEU A 308 16.15 -8.70 1.86
N GLY A 309 15.55 -9.84 2.21
CA GLY A 309 15.67 -10.47 3.52
C GLY A 309 17.10 -10.92 3.78
N ASP A 310 17.65 -11.71 2.88
CA ASP A 310 19.00 -12.24 2.99
C ASP A 310 20.04 -11.12 3.00
N LEU A 311 19.84 -10.07 2.17
CA LEU A 311 20.69 -8.89 2.16
C LEU A 311 20.72 -8.20 3.54
N HIS A 312 19.53 -8.01 4.13
CA HIS A 312 19.40 -7.43 5.46
C HIS A 312 19.96 -8.34 6.57
N ASP A 313 19.85 -9.65 6.42
CA ASP A 313 20.40 -10.60 7.39
C ASP A 313 21.94 -10.52 7.39
N CYS A 314 22.58 -10.31 6.24
CA CYS A 314 24.02 -10.00 6.17
C CYS A 314 24.37 -8.70 6.92
N ASP A 315 23.56 -7.64 6.79
CA ASP A 315 23.77 -6.39 7.54
C ASP A 315 23.75 -6.64 9.05
N VAL A 316 22.73 -7.38 9.53
CA VAL A 316 22.57 -7.71 10.95
C VAL A 316 23.76 -8.50 11.47
N TRP A 317 24.24 -9.50 10.72
CA TRP A 317 25.43 -10.26 11.13
C TRP A 317 26.71 -9.42 11.12
N THR A 318 26.90 -8.57 10.11
CA THR A 318 28.08 -7.72 9.99
C THR A 318 28.22 -6.77 11.17
N GLU A 319 27.10 -6.26 11.67
CA GLU A 319 27.06 -5.42 12.87
C GLU A 319 27.21 -6.24 14.17
N TYR A 320 26.54 -7.39 14.25
CA TYR A 320 26.49 -8.20 15.49
C TYR A 320 27.81 -8.91 15.83
N LEU A 321 28.53 -9.46 14.85
CA LEU A 321 29.68 -10.33 15.12
C LEU A 321 30.87 -9.62 15.82
N PRO A 322 31.25 -8.37 15.45
CA PRO A 322 32.26 -7.63 16.19
C PRO A 322 31.88 -7.35 17.65
N GLU A 323 30.62 -6.99 17.90
CA GLU A 323 30.12 -6.79 19.27
C GLU A 323 30.12 -8.09 20.08
N PHE A 324 29.76 -9.19 19.44
CA PHE A 324 29.81 -10.52 20.03
C PHE A 324 31.24 -10.86 20.47
N LEU A 325 32.24 -10.69 19.60
CA LEU A 325 33.64 -10.94 19.93
C LEU A 325 34.12 -10.11 21.11
N LYS A 326 33.87 -8.79 21.11
CA LYS A 326 34.22 -7.90 22.23
C LYS A 326 33.61 -8.38 23.55
N GLY A 327 32.35 -8.81 23.52
CA GLY A 327 31.66 -9.34 24.70
C GLY A 327 32.18 -10.70 25.17
N GLU A 328 32.66 -11.55 24.26
CA GLU A 328 33.29 -12.84 24.61
C GLU A 328 34.71 -12.70 25.12
N GLU A 329 35.48 -11.73 24.62
CA GLU A 329 36.83 -11.42 25.13
C GLU A 329 36.79 -11.16 26.63
N GLU A 330 35.90 -10.25 27.04
CA GLU A 330 35.72 -9.89 28.45
C GLU A 330 35.25 -11.10 29.29
N ARG A 331 34.30 -11.90 28.78
CA ARG A 331 33.82 -13.11 29.47
C ARG A 331 34.93 -14.15 29.65
N CYS A 332 35.74 -14.37 28.62
CA CYS A 332 36.83 -15.35 28.67
C CYS A 332 37.92 -14.91 29.65
N ARG A 333 38.28 -13.60 29.64
CA ARG A 333 39.24 -13.02 30.57
C ARG A 333 38.78 -13.19 32.03
N VAL A 334 37.51 -12.91 32.31
CA VAL A 334 36.93 -13.06 33.66
C VAL A 334 36.87 -14.52 34.11
N PHE A 335 36.50 -15.45 33.23
CA PHE A 335 36.26 -16.85 33.62
C PHE A 335 37.52 -17.73 33.62
N PHE A 336 38.40 -17.57 32.63
CA PHE A 336 39.59 -18.41 32.43
C PHE A 336 40.89 -17.75 32.88
N GLY A 337 40.89 -16.43 33.13
CA GLY A 337 42.09 -15.68 33.52
C GLY A 337 43.16 -15.55 32.43
N ASN A 338 42.87 -16.00 31.21
CA ASN A 338 43.75 -15.91 30.04
C ASN A 338 42.94 -15.89 28.73
N ASP A 339 43.60 -15.51 27.62
CA ASP A 339 42.94 -15.32 26.32
C ASP A 339 42.97 -16.56 25.42
N THR A 340 43.47 -17.71 25.90
CA THR A 340 43.68 -18.90 25.06
C THR A 340 42.37 -19.41 24.46
N HIS A 341 41.31 -19.47 25.27
CA HIS A 341 40.00 -19.88 24.80
C HIS A 341 39.44 -18.86 23.80
N PHE A 342 39.54 -17.56 24.10
CA PHE A 342 39.09 -16.50 23.20
C PHE A 342 39.77 -16.57 21.83
N LYS A 343 41.10 -16.73 21.80
CA LYS A 343 41.88 -16.87 20.56
C LYS A 343 41.43 -18.04 19.68
N SER A 344 40.93 -19.13 20.28
CA SER A 344 40.38 -20.27 19.53
C SER A 344 39.01 -19.98 18.87
N LEU A 345 38.28 -18.96 19.33
CA LEU A 345 36.96 -18.61 18.79
C LEU A 345 37.05 -17.64 17.60
N VAL A 346 38.06 -16.76 17.61
CA VAL A 346 38.21 -15.65 16.65
C VAL A 346 38.19 -16.11 15.19
N PRO A 347 38.98 -17.14 14.76
CA PRO A 347 39.07 -17.50 13.34
C PRO A 347 37.73 -17.82 12.69
N GLY A 348 36.89 -18.62 13.36
CA GLY A 348 35.57 -19.00 12.86
C GLY A 348 34.61 -17.82 12.72
N ILE A 349 34.63 -16.90 13.69
CA ILE A 349 33.73 -15.75 13.72
C ILE A 349 34.14 -14.70 12.68
N GLU A 350 35.43 -14.45 12.53
CA GLU A 350 35.96 -13.56 11.49
C GLU A 350 35.73 -14.11 10.08
N ALA A 351 35.87 -15.43 9.90
CA ALA A 351 35.54 -16.09 8.64
C ALA A 351 34.07 -15.91 8.28
N LEU A 352 33.16 -16.10 9.23
CA LEU A 352 31.74 -15.83 9.01
C LEU A 352 31.49 -14.34 8.69
N ALA A 353 32.12 -13.41 9.41
CA ALA A 353 31.96 -11.98 9.17
C ALA A 353 32.47 -11.55 7.78
N ARG A 354 33.54 -12.17 7.28
CA ARG A 354 34.05 -11.96 5.93
C ARG A 354 33.09 -12.49 4.88
N GLU A 355 32.65 -13.73 5.06
CA GLU A 355 31.70 -14.38 4.14
C GLU A 355 30.36 -13.63 4.08
N ARG A 356 29.83 -13.13 5.21
CA ARG A 356 28.61 -12.30 5.22
C ARG A 356 28.77 -11.00 4.43
N ARG A 357 29.94 -10.35 4.48
CA ARG A 357 30.25 -9.13 3.70
C ARG A 357 30.32 -9.42 2.20
N GLU A 358 31.02 -10.49 1.81
CA GLU A 358 31.10 -10.93 0.41
C GLU A 358 29.72 -11.31 -0.13
N ARG A 359 28.96 -12.12 0.64
CA ARG A 359 27.60 -12.54 0.28
C ARG A 359 26.65 -11.36 0.12
N ARG A 360 26.79 -10.32 0.96
CA ARG A 360 26.01 -9.09 0.83
C ARG A 360 26.23 -8.43 -0.53
N GLY A 361 27.48 -8.34 -0.99
CA GLY A 361 27.82 -7.78 -2.31
C GLY A 361 27.15 -8.56 -3.44
N GLN A 362 27.24 -9.89 -3.43
CA GLN A 362 26.58 -10.76 -4.41
C GLN A 362 25.05 -10.60 -4.39
N LEU A 363 24.43 -10.60 -3.20
CA LEU A 363 22.98 -10.43 -3.06
C LEU A 363 22.51 -9.07 -3.57
N HIS A 364 23.32 -8.02 -3.43
CA HIS A 364 23.02 -6.71 -3.97
C HIS A 364 22.96 -6.72 -5.50
N GLU A 365 23.94 -7.35 -6.16
CA GLU A 365 23.94 -7.52 -7.63
C GLU A 365 22.76 -8.35 -8.13
N ILE A 366 22.42 -9.44 -7.44
CA ILE A 366 21.24 -10.27 -7.75
C ILE A 366 19.95 -9.45 -7.55
N THR A 367 19.88 -8.64 -6.49
CA THR A 367 18.74 -7.76 -6.21
C THR A 367 18.55 -6.74 -7.33
N LEU A 368 19.64 -6.12 -7.81
CA LEU A 368 19.60 -5.19 -8.95
C LEU A 368 19.12 -5.86 -10.23
N THR A 369 19.63 -7.05 -10.52
CA THR A 369 19.22 -7.83 -11.70
C THR A 369 17.74 -8.19 -11.63
N THR A 370 17.29 -8.72 -10.48
CA THR A 370 15.88 -9.08 -10.25
C THR A 370 14.96 -7.87 -10.35
N TRP A 371 15.38 -6.71 -9.84
CA TRP A 371 14.64 -5.46 -9.97
C TRP A 371 14.50 -5.04 -11.44
N GLY A 372 15.59 -5.06 -12.21
CA GLY A 372 15.58 -4.78 -13.63
C GLY A 372 14.69 -5.74 -14.44
N GLU A 373 14.62 -7.02 -14.05
CA GLU A 373 13.70 -7.98 -14.66
C GLU A 373 12.23 -7.63 -14.39
N LEU A 374 11.87 -7.28 -13.14
CA LEU A 374 10.52 -6.81 -12.80
C LEU A 374 10.14 -5.57 -13.62
N GLU A 375 11.08 -4.65 -13.82
CA GLU A 375 10.88 -3.44 -14.61
C GLU A 375 10.72 -3.72 -16.11
N SER A 376 11.58 -4.56 -16.68
CA SER A 376 11.52 -4.93 -18.11
C SER A 376 10.19 -5.59 -18.48
N ARG A 377 9.62 -6.38 -17.56
CA ARG A 377 8.30 -7.03 -17.71
C ARG A 377 7.13 -6.13 -17.35
N GLN A 378 7.38 -4.85 -17.07
CA GLN A 378 6.34 -3.87 -16.71
C GLN A 378 5.50 -4.33 -15.49
N PHE A 379 6.13 -5.00 -14.52
CA PHE A 379 5.45 -5.66 -13.39
C PHE A 379 4.45 -4.76 -12.68
N TRP A 380 4.84 -3.52 -12.36
CA TRP A 380 4.00 -2.56 -11.64
C TRP A 380 2.75 -2.16 -12.44
N TYR A 381 2.88 -2.02 -13.75
CA TYR A 381 1.76 -1.70 -14.64
C TYR A 381 0.81 -2.88 -14.74
N GLY A 382 1.32 -4.08 -15.05
CA GLY A 382 0.49 -5.29 -15.17
C GLY A 382 -0.20 -5.63 -13.86
N LEU A 383 0.46 -5.39 -12.72
CA LEU A 383 -0.18 -5.52 -11.41
C LEU A 383 -1.35 -4.54 -11.29
N MET A 384 -1.13 -3.25 -11.54
CA MET A 384 -2.17 -2.21 -11.40
C MET A 384 -3.34 -2.39 -12.35
N GLU A 385 -3.08 -2.79 -13.60
CA GLU A 385 -4.10 -3.04 -14.62
C GLU A 385 -5.14 -4.05 -14.13
N LYS A 386 -4.71 -5.14 -13.49
CA LYS A 386 -5.61 -6.14 -12.87
C LYS A 386 -6.56 -5.55 -11.82
N PHE A 387 -6.17 -4.47 -11.13
CA PHE A 387 -7.03 -3.80 -10.15
C PHE A 387 -7.93 -2.74 -10.78
N ILE A 388 -7.58 -2.24 -11.96
CA ILE A 388 -8.40 -1.30 -12.73
C ILE A 388 -9.52 -2.06 -13.43
N LEU A 389 -9.27 -3.26 -13.98
CA LEU A 389 -10.26 -3.98 -14.78
C LEU A 389 -11.61 -4.18 -14.08
N PRO A 390 -11.70 -4.55 -12.79
CA PRO A 390 -13.00 -4.66 -12.12
C PRO A 390 -13.70 -3.32 -11.84
N LEU A 391 -12.97 -2.21 -11.93
CA LEU A 391 -13.55 -0.86 -11.90
C LEU A 391 -13.98 -0.43 -13.30
N ALA A 392 -13.32 -0.97 -14.33
CA ALA A 392 -13.57 -0.75 -15.74
C ALA A 392 -14.88 -1.38 -16.19
N LEU A 393 -15.64 -0.64 -16.98
CA LEU A 393 -16.83 -1.17 -17.66
C LEU A 393 -16.45 -2.00 -18.91
N ARG A 394 -15.21 -1.86 -19.39
CA ARG A 394 -14.69 -2.49 -20.60
C ARG A 394 -13.18 -2.76 -20.49
N GLU A 395 -12.69 -3.77 -21.21
CA GLU A 395 -11.26 -4.18 -21.20
C GLU A 395 -10.51 -3.76 -22.48
N ASP A 396 -11.16 -3.06 -23.41
CA ASP A 396 -10.57 -2.69 -24.69
C ASP A 396 -9.78 -1.37 -24.63
N LEU A 397 -8.76 -1.27 -25.49
CA LEU A 397 -8.03 -0.04 -25.73
C LEU A 397 -8.69 0.76 -26.86
N PRO A 398 -8.75 2.10 -26.76
CA PRO A 398 -8.09 2.95 -25.75
C PRO A 398 -8.81 3.00 -24.38
N VAL A 399 -8.05 3.09 -23.28
CA VAL A 399 -8.65 3.28 -21.94
C VAL A 399 -9.09 4.73 -21.80
N ARG A 400 -10.36 4.95 -21.49
CA ARG A 400 -10.90 6.28 -21.17
C ARG A 400 -11.09 6.46 -19.67
N ILE A 401 -10.59 7.57 -19.15
CA ILE A 401 -10.63 7.91 -17.73
C ILE A 401 -11.38 9.23 -17.57
N GLY A 402 -12.48 9.19 -16.83
CA GLY A 402 -13.19 10.39 -16.40
C GLY A 402 -12.41 11.09 -15.30
N ILE A 403 -12.14 12.37 -15.47
CA ILE A 403 -11.46 13.20 -14.49
C ILE A 403 -12.40 14.33 -14.08
N LEU A 404 -12.69 14.40 -12.80
CA LEU A 404 -13.59 15.40 -12.22
C LEU A 404 -13.02 15.94 -10.90
N GLY A 405 -13.58 17.06 -10.44
CA GLY A 405 -13.14 17.72 -9.21
C GLY A 405 -14.01 18.90 -8.86
N ASN A 406 -13.76 19.52 -7.70
CA ASN A 406 -14.50 20.69 -7.24
C ASN A 406 -16.03 20.47 -7.30
N ILE A 407 -16.46 19.34 -6.74
CA ILE A 407 -17.87 18.94 -6.69
C ILE A 407 -18.65 19.84 -5.74
N SER A 408 -17.99 20.37 -4.70
CA SER A 408 -18.57 21.33 -3.77
C SER A 408 -19.88 20.84 -3.13
N GLY A 409 -20.09 19.53 -3.04
CA GLY A 409 -21.27 18.90 -2.48
C GLY A 409 -22.53 18.92 -3.34
N ASP A 410 -22.42 19.27 -4.62
CA ASP A 410 -23.54 19.21 -5.57
C ASP A 410 -23.76 17.77 -6.06
N THR A 411 -24.68 17.06 -5.40
CA THR A 411 -24.99 15.66 -5.73
C THR A 411 -25.67 15.52 -7.09
N THR A 412 -26.44 16.53 -7.53
CA THR A 412 -27.16 16.50 -8.81
C THR A 412 -26.18 16.65 -9.96
N ALA A 413 -25.30 17.65 -9.88
CA ALA A 413 -24.23 17.85 -10.85
C ALA A 413 -23.31 16.62 -10.92
N LEU A 414 -22.90 16.07 -9.76
CA LEU A 414 -22.07 14.87 -9.73
C LEU A 414 -22.73 13.68 -10.43
N ARG A 415 -24.02 13.41 -10.14
CA ARG A 415 -24.75 12.31 -10.79
C ARG A 415 -24.79 12.47 -12.30
N ARG A 416 -25.05 13.70 -12.77
CA ARG A 416 -25.09 13.99 -14.21
C ARG A 416 -23.73 13.83 -14.86
N VAL A 417 -22.66 14.36 -14.25
CA VAL A 417 -21.28 14.23 -14.75
C VAL A 417 -20.84 12.77 -14.79
N LEU A 418 -21.13 11.97 -13.76
CA LEU A 418 -20.82 10.54 -13.76
C LEU A 418 -21.53 9.81 -14.91
N ALA A 419 -22.82 10.08 -15.11
CA ALA A 419 -23.56 9.51 -16.24
C ALA A 419 -22.95 9.89 -17.60
N GLU A 420 -22.46 11.12 -17.75
CA GLU A 420 -21.77 11.57 -18.98
C GLU A 420 -20.38 10.94 -19.16
N CYS A 421 -19.63 10.74 -18.07
CA CYS A 421 -18.38 9.99 -18.11
C CYS A 421 -18.64 8.56 -18.62
N TYR A 422 -19.62 7.86 -18.04
CA TYR A 422 -19.92 6.49 -18.43
C TYR A 422 -20.53 6.38 -19.84
N SER A 423 -21.35 7.34 -20.28
CA SER A 423 -21.85 7.37 -21.66
C SER A 423 -20.75 7.59 -22.70
N ARG A 424 -19.58 8.09 -22.27
CA ARG A 424 -18.35 8.23 -23.07
C ARG A 424 -17.38 7.07 -22.89
N ASP A 425 -17.86 5.94 -22.38
CA ASP A 425 -17.08 4.73 -22.12
C ASP A 425 -15.95 4.93 -21.10
N ALA A 426 -16.07 5.90 -20.18
CA ALA A 426 -15.09 6.03 -19.10
C ALA A 426 -15.07 4.75 -18.25
N SER A 427 -13.92 4.09 -18.26
CA SER A 427 -13.67 2.85 -17.52
C SER A 427 -13.31 3.13 -16.07
N LEU A 428 -12.64 4.25 -15.79
CA LEU A 428 -12.27 4.67 -14.45
C LEU A 428 -12.68 6.13 -14.26
N VAL A 429 -13.13 6.48 -13.06
CA VAL A 429 -13.38 7.88 -12.70
C VAL A 429 -12.48 8.29 -11.53
N LEU A 430 -11.75 9.38 -11.75
CA LEU A 430 -10.82 9.99 -10.81
C LEU A 430 -11.39 11.32 -10.31
N ASN A 431 -11.38 11.50 -8.99
CA ASN A 431 -11.80 12.73 -8.33
C ASN A 431 -10.59 13.45 -7.72
N THR A 432 -10.30 14.66 -8.20
CA THR A 432 -9.20 15.51 -7.75
C THR A 432 -9.47 16.22 -6.42
N GLY A 433 -10.62 15.95 -5.78
CA GLY A 433 -10.98 16.44 -4.45
C GLY A 433 -11.84 17.71 -4.46
N THR A 434 -11.93 18.37 -3.30
CA THR A 434 -12.90 19.44 -3.02
C THR A 434 -14.33 18.93 -3.17
N SER A 435 -14.63 17.87 -2.42
CA SER A 435 -15.86 17.09 -2.58
C SER A 435 -17.07 17.73 -1.90
N LEU A 436 -16.90 18.45 -0.77
CA LEU A 436 -18.00 19.07 0.02
C LEU A 436 -17.84 20.59 0.27
N GLY A 437 -17.03 21.30 -0.52
CA GLY A 437 -16.62 22.70 -0.32
C GLY A 437 -17.67 23.82 -0.39
N SER A 438 -18.97 23.54 -0.22
CA SER A 438 -20.05 24.56 -0.13
C SER A 438 -20.77 24.51 1.23
N PRO A 439 -21.29 25.64 1.74
CA PRO A 439 -22.19 25.67 2.91
C PRO A 439 -23.45 24.80 2.76
N ARG A 440 -23.90 24.56 1.53
CA ARG A 440 -25.08 23.75 1.20
C ARG A 440 -24.73 22.33 0.77
N ALA A 441 -23.47 21.92 0.92
CA ALA A 441 -22.98 20.63 0.48
C ALA A 441 -23.79 19.47 1.06
N SER A 442 -24.28 18.61 0.16
CA SER A 442 -25.01 17.40 0.50
C SER A 442 -24.06 16.25 0.81
N GLU A 443 -24.24 15.58 1.95
CA GLU A 443 -23.48 14.37 2.30
C GLU A 443 -23.73 13.21 1.35
N LYS A 444 -24.86 13.21 0.62
CA LYS A 444 -25.15 12.20 -0.41
C LYS A 444 -24.10 12.17 -1.51
N THR A 445 -23.33 13.25 -1.70
CA THR A 445 -22.19 13.30 -2.61
C THR A 445 -21.11 12.29 -2.20
N VAL A 446 -20.83 12.13 -0.91
CA VAL A 446 -19.84 11.14 -0.42
C VAL A 446 -20.36 9.73 -0.58
N ASP A 447 -21.65 9.50 -0.34
CA ASP A 447 -22.27 8.20 -0.56
C ASP A 447 -22.23 7.82 -2.04
N LEU A 448 -22.57 8.74 -2.94
CA LEU A 448 -22.50 8.52 -4.39
C LEU A 448 -21.07 8.23 -4.88
N LEU A 449 -20.06 9.00 -4.44
CA LEU A 449 -18.65 8.74 -4.78
C LEU A 449 -18.22 7.32 -4.37
N ARG A 450 -18.65 6.86 -3.18
CA ARG A 450 -18.34 5.52 -2.69
C ARG A 450 -19.05 4.44 -3.49
N GLU A 451 -20.36 4.54 -3.64
CA GLU A 451 -21.20 3.56 -4.33
C GLU A 451 -20.74 3.33 -5.77
N GLU A 452 -20.34 4.41 -6.45
CA GLU A 452 -19.83 4.39 -7.83
C GLU A 452 -18.37 3.94 -7.94
N GLY A 453 -17.66 3.79 -6.81
CA GLY A 453 -16.25 3.40 -6.79
C GLY A 453 -15.30 4.47 -7.35
N VAL A 454 -15.66 5.75 -7.20
CA VAL A 454 -14.84 6.87 -7.69
C VAL A 454 -13.57 6.98 -6.84
N VAL A 455 -12.41 6.85 -7.49
CA VAL A 455 -11.11 6.95 -6.83
C VAL A 455 -10.83 8.43 -6.52
N SER A 456 -10.75 8.77 -5.24
CA SER A 456 -10.72 10.15 -4.77
C SER A 456 -9.45 10.47 -3.98
N ILE A 457 -8.94 11.68 -4.12
CA ILE A 457 -7.96 12.29 -3.21
C ILE A 457 -8.63 13.36 -2.33
N ALA A 458 -7.98 13.73 -1.23
CA ALA A 458 -8.40 14.84 -0.38
C ALA A 458 -7.61 16.12 -0.69
N THR A 459 -8.32 17.24 -0.78
CA THR A 459 -7.73 18.58 -0.85
C THR A 459 -7.57 19.21 0.55
N ALA A 460 -6.86 20.33 0.63
CA ALA A 460 -6.77 21.12 1.86
C ALA A 460 -8.16 21.47 2.39
N ASN A 461 -9.09 21.82 1.50
CA ASN A 461 -10.48 22.10 1.86
C ASN A 461 -11.21 20.88 2.46
N ASP A 462 -11.00 19.69 1.89
CA ASP A 462 -11.59 18.46 2.43
C ASP A 462 -10.99 18.11 3.81
N LEU A 463 -9.69 18.33 4.01
CA LEU A 463 -9.02 18.10 5.28
C LEU A 463 -9.42 19.11 6.36
N GLN A 464 -9.73 20.35 5.99
CA GLN A 464 -10.29 21.34 6.91
C GLN A 464 -11.65 20.92 7.50
N ILE A 465 -12.38 19.99 6.87
CA ILE A 465 -13.59 19.40 7.46
C ILE A 465 -13.25 18.56 8.71
N LEU A 466 -12.00 18.09 8.82
CA LEU A 466 -11.50 17.25 9.91
C LEU A 466 -10.92 18.06 11.07
N ASP A 467 -10.27 19.18 10.77
CA ASP A 467 -9.60 20.05 11.73
C ASP A 467 -10.60 21.03 12.34
N GLY A 468 -11.03 20.73 13.56
CA GLY A 468 -11.91 21.60 14.35
C GLY A 468 -11.26 22.90 14.83
N SER A 469 -10.09 23.30 14.30
CA SER A 469 -9.39 24.52 14.69
C SER A 469 -9.85 25.73 13.87
N SER A 470 -10.28 26.75 14.58
CA SER A 470 -10.54 28.11 14.11
C SER A 470 -9.22 28.88 14.03
N SER A 471 -8.47 28.80 12.93
CA SER A 471 -7.28 29.65 12.77
C SER A 471 -7.32 30.43 11.46
N VAL A 472 -7.40 31.75 11.65
CA VAL A 472 -7.31 32.89 10.72
C VAL A 472 -8.38 32.94 9.62
N MET A 473 -9.32 33.85 9.84
CA MET A 473 -10.50 34.13 9.04
C MET A 473 -10.14 34.94 7.79
N THR A 474 -10.69 34.53 6.65
CA THR A 474 -10.93 35.37 5.48
C THR A 474 -12.42 35.29 5.10
N ASP A 475 -12.99 36.31 4.47
CA ASP A 475 -14.45 36.43 4.20
C ASP A 475 -15.06 35.26 3.38
N GLY A 476 -14.24 34.39 2.77
CA GLY A 476 -14.67 33.16 2.09
C GLY A 476 -14.95 31.95 2.99
N ASP A 477 -14.60 32.00 4.29
CA ASP A 477 -14.62 30.86 5.21
C ASP A 477 -16.00 30.50 5.80
N SER A 478 -17.02 31.34 5.57
CA SER A 478 -18.38 31.16 6.13
C SER A 478 -19.03 29.85 5.68
N GLY A 479 -18.76 29.42 4.44
CA GLY A 479 -19.32 28.21 3.86
C GLY A 479 -18.75 26.90 4.39
N VAL A 480 -17.43 26.87 4.55
CA VAL A 480 -16.70 25.71 5.08
C VAL A 480 -17.10 25.47 6.55
N ILE A 481 -17.27 26.53 7.33
CA ILE A 481 -17.70 26.45 8.76
C ILE A 481 -19.12 25.87 8.90
N GLN A 482 -20.04 26.24 8.01
CA GLN A 482 -21.42 25.74 8.06
C GLN A 482 -21.50 24.27 7.61
N SER A 483 -20.72 23.89 6.60
CA SER A 483 -20.54 22.50 6.19
C SER A 483 -19.98 21.66 7.37
N ARG A 484 -18.92 22.13 8.06
CA ARG A 484 -18.30 21.46 9.22
C ARG A 484 -19.27 21.04 10.31
N LYS A 485 -20.25 21.88 10.68
CA LYS A 485 -21.22 21.60 11.75
C LYS A 485 -22.25 20.53 11.38
N ARG A 486 -22.51 20.35 10.09
CA ARG A 486 -23.54 19.44 9.56
C ARG A 486 -23.02 18.03 9.27
N GLN A 487 -21.71 17.85 9.07
CA GLN A 487 -21.16 16.57 8.61
C GLN A 487 -21.29 15.41 9.60
N SER A 488 -21.81 14.28 9.12
CA SER A 488 -21.92 13.03 9.87
C SER A 488 -20.55 12.44 10.23
N LYS A 489 -20.55 11.52 11.20
CA LYS A 489 -19.36 10.75 11.55
C LYS A 489 -18.87 9.88 10.38
N LYS A 490 -19.77 9.42 9.50
CA LYS A 490 -19.45 8.59 8.31
C LYS A 490 -18.63 9.40 7.31
N THR A 491 -19.09 10.61 7.00
CA THR A 491 -18.43 11.54 6.07
C THR A 491 -17.04 11.96 6.55
N ARG A 492 -16.91 12.37 7.81
CA ARG A 492 -15.59 12.67 8.39
C ARG A 492 -14.64 11.46 8.40
N LYS A 493 -15.19 10.25 8.42
CA LYS A 493 -14.40 9.01 8.35
C LYS A 493 -13.87 8.79 6.94
N PHE A 494 -14.68 9.04 5.91
CA PHE A 494 -14.27 8.93 4.51
C PHE A 494 -13.08 9.83 4.18
N PHE A 495 -13.14 11.14 4.49
CA PHE A 495 -12.02 12.04 4.19
C PHE A 495 -10.71 11.67 4.89
N ARG A 496 -10.78 11.11 6.11
CA ARG A 496 -9.58 10.59 6.82
C ARG A 496 -8.90 9.41 6.11
N THR A 497 -9.58 8.79 5.15
CA THR A 497 -9.09 7.60 4.44
C THR A 497 -8.53 7.93 3.07
N LEU A 498 -8.83 9.12 2.54
CA LEU A 498 -8.34 9.55 1.25
C LEU A 498 -6.88 9.99 1.36
N PRO A 499 -6.03 9.64 0.38
CA PRO A 499 -4.70 10.22 0.29
C PRO A 499 -4.75 11.65 -0.27
N THR A 500 -3.68 12.43 -0.08
CA THR A 500 -3.53 13.79 -0.62
C THR A 500 -3.04 13.82 -2.07
N SER A 501 -2.36 12.75 -2.50
CA SER A 501 -2.01 12.47 -3.90
C SER A 501 -2.12 10.98 -4.18
N LEU A 502 -2.26 10.62 -5.44
CA LEU A 502 -2.30 9.23 -5.86
C LEU A 502 -1.67 9.07 -7.25
N ARG A 503 -0.74 8.12 -7.38
CA ARG A 503 -0.23 7.71 -8.68
C ARG A 503 -0.94 6.47 -9.18
N VAL A 504 -1.40 6.53 -10.42
CA VAL A 504 -2.05 5.44 -11.14
C VAL A 504 -1.27 5.12 -12.40
N PHE A 505 -1.28 3.85 -12.79
CA PHE A 505 -0.59 3.35 -13.98
C PHE A 505 -1.62 2.74 -14.93
N VAL A 506 -1.73 3.27 -16.16
CA VAL A 506 -2.72 2.83 -17.17
C VAL A 506 -2.05 2.74 -18.53
N ALA A 507 -2.15 1.59 -19.20
CA ALA A 507 -1.61 1.36 -20.54
C ALA A 507 -0.14 1.86 -20.70
N GLY A 508 0.71 1.54 -19.71
CA GLY A 508 2.13 1.94 -19.70
C GLY A 508 2.39 3.41 -19.37
N LYS A 509 1.36 4.21 -19.02
CA LYS A 509 1.48 5.61 -18.63
C LYS A 509 1.26 5.80 -17.14
N SER A 510 1.99 6.75 -16.58
CA SER A 510 1.84 7.15 -15.18
C SER A 510 1.00 8.42 -15.10
N ILE A 511 -0.03 8.39 -14.25
CA ILE A 511 -0.96 9.49 -14.04
C ILE A 511 -0.87 9.86 -12.56
N LEU A 512 -0.40 11.07 -12.29
CA LEU A 512 -0.37 11.62 -10.93
C LEU A 512 -1.58 12.51 -10.71
N ILE A 513 -2.39 12.18 -9.71
CA ILE A 513 -3.50 13.00 -9.23
C ILE A 513 -3.01 13.71 -7.97
N THR A 514 -3.12 15.03 -7.95
CA THR A 514 -2.61 15.85 -6.84
C THR A 514 -3.62 16.91 -6.41
N GLY A 515 -3.70 17.12 -5.09
CA GLY A 515 -4.50 18.18 -4.48
C GLY A 515 -3.69 19.46 -4.27
N ASP A 516 -4.30 20.40 -3.56
CA ASP A 516 -3.75 21.70 -3.15
C ASP A 516 -3.22 21.71 -1.70
N SER A 517 -2.96 20.53 -1.13
CA SER A 517 -2.42 20.40 0.22
C SER A 517 -0.99 20.94 0.33
N SER A 518 -0.55 21.28 1.55
CA SER A 518 0.83 21.69 1.80
C SER A 518 1.87 20.61 1.42
N GLU A 519 1.47 19.34 1.47
CA GLU A 519 2.30 18.20 1.07
C GLU A 519 2.47 18.08 -0.45
N THR A 520 1.55 18.66 -1.21
CA THR A 520 1.48 18.56 -2.67
C THR A 520 1.78 19.88 -3.39
N ALA A 521 2.04 20.96 -2.63
CA ALA A 521 2.32 22.29 -3.16
C ALA A 521 3.46 22.33 -4.19
N ILE A 522 4.44 21.44 -4.07
CA ILE A 522 5.55 21.27 -5.02
C ILE A 522 5.07 20.97 -6.46
N TRP A 523 3.89 20.35 -6.61
CA TRP A 523 3.30 19.98 -7.88
C TRP A 523 2.14 20.88 -8.29
N SER A 524 1.98 22.04 -7.66
CA SER A 524 0.94 23.00 -8.02
C SER A 524 1.27 23.71 -9.33
N PHE A 525 0.27 23.87 -10.19
CA PHE A 525 0.34 24.61 -11.45
C PHE A 525 -1.03 25.20 -11.81
N ASP A 526 -1.00 26.30 -12.55
CA ASP A 526 -2.14 27.02 -13.09
C ASP A 526 -1.89 27.43 -14.55
N GLU A 527 -2.83 28.17 -15.15
CA GLU A 527 -2.76 28.68 -16.52
C GLU A 527 -1.62 29.69 -16.76
N LYS A 528 -1.05 30.26 -15.70
CA LYS A 528 0.02 31.27 -15.75
C LYS A 528 1.40 30.68 -15.46
N THR A 529 1.47 29.41 -15.08
CA THR A 529 2.71 28.72 -14.74
C THR A 529 3.60 28.63 -15.97
N THR A 530 4.86 29.05 -15.85
CA THR A 530 5.78 29.09 -16.99
C THR A 530 6.18 27.68 -17.44
N THR A 531 6.58 27.55 -18.70
CA THR A 531 7.04 26.27 -19.26
C THR A 531 8.23 25.70 -18.50
N GLU A 532 9.17 26.53 -18.03
CA GLU A 532 10.30 26.10 -17.23
C GLU A 532 9.83 25.44 -15.93
N ARG A 533 8.90 26.10 -15.22
CA ARG A 533 8.35 25.56 -13.98
C ARG A 533 7.54 24.29 -14.22
N LEU A 534 6.76 24.21 -15.31
CA LEU A 534 6.07 22.99 -15.69
C LEU A 534 7.07 21.85 -15.95
N CYS A 535 8.19 22.12 -16.60
CA CYS A 535 9.24 21.14 -16.83
C CYS A 535 9.92 20.68 -15.53
N GLU A 536 10.15 21.57 -14.57
CA GLU A 536 10.61 21.19 -13.22
C GLU A 536 9.61 20.26 -12.53
N ILE A 537 8.32 20.62 -12.55
CA ILE A 537 7.25 19.80 -11.99
C ILE A 537 7.21 18.44 -12.70
N ALA A 538 7.28 18.40 -14.02
CA ALA A 538 7.34 17.16 -14.80
C ALA A 538 8.52 16.26 -14.37
N ASN A 539 9.70 16.86 -14.20
CA ASN A 539 10.91 16.15 -13.79
C ASN A 539 10.87 15.65 -12.34
N GLU A 540 10.16 16.34 -11.44
CA GLU A 540 10.01 15.94 -10.04
C GLU A 540 8.85 14.94 -9.84
N ALA A 541 7.71 15.22 -10.48
CA ALA A 541 6.50 14.40 -10.41
C ALA A 541 6.66 13.10 -11.20
N ARG A 542 7.47 13.09 -12.26
CA ARG A 542 7.85 11.89 -13.04
C ARG A 542 6.61 11.11 -13.48
N ALA A 543 5.66 11.87 -14.03
CA ALA A 543 4.37 11.39 -14.48
C ALA A 543 4.19 11.72 -15.95
N SER A 544 3.51 10.85 -16.71
CA SER A 544 3.11 11.15 -18.09
C SER A 544 1.94 12.14 -18.14
N VAL A 545 1.08 12.12 -17.12
CA VAL A 545 -0.02 13.06 -16.94
C VAL A 545 -0.03 13.53 -15.49
N ILE A 546 -0.16 14.83 -15.27
CA ILE A 546 -0.33 15.44 -13.94
C ILE A 546 -1.69 16.13 -13.92
N VAL A 547 -2.54 15.68 -13.01
CA VAL A 547 -3.91 16.14 -12.85
C VAL A 547 -4.02 16.87 -11.52
N SER A 548 -4.48 18.12 -11.55
CA SER A 548 -4.74 18.91 -10.36
C SER A 548 -6.19 19.39 -10.32
N GLY A 549 -6.73 19.47 -9.11
CA GLY A 549 -8.05 20.04 -8.82
C GLY A 549 -8.02 21.48 -8.32
N SER A 550 -6.85 22.13 -8.25
CA SER A 550 -6.72 23.45 -7.62
C SER A 550 -7.36 24.59 -8.41
N SER A 551 -7.59 24.42 -9.72
CA SER A 551 -8.34 25.37 -10.54
C SER A 551 -9.78 24.93 -10.74
N ARG A 552 -10.71 25.88 -10.66
CA ARG A 552 -12.12 25.69 -11.07
C ARG A 552 -12.34 25.90 -12.57
N MET A 553 -11.31 26.36 -13.29
CA MET A 553 -11.36 26.54 -14.75
C MET A 553 -10.69 25.34 -15.43
N PRO A 554 -11.33 24.71 -16.43
CA PRO A 554 -10.75 23.56 -17.10
C PRO A 554 -9.70 23.98 -18.12
N PHE A 555 -8.48 23.47 -17.99
CA PHE A 555 -7.43 23.70 -18.98
C PHE A 555 -6.50 22.50 -19.12
N THR A 556 -5.78 22.47 -20.24
CA THR A 556 -4.78 21.45 -20.52
C THR A 556 -3.59 22.09 -21.21
N ILE A 557 -2.39 21.82 -20.69
CA ILE A 557 -1.12 22.30 -21.24
C ILE A 557 -0.21 21.09 -21.44
N ARG A 558 0.56 21.07 -22.53
CA ARG A 558 1.62 20.09 -22.75
C ARG A 558 2.97 20.76 -22.60
N ALA A 559 3.82 20.23 -21.73
CA ALA A 559 5.18 20.71 -21.50
C ALA A 559 6.09 19.53 -21.15
N CYS A 560 7.33 19.50 -21.67
CA CYS A 560 8.31 18.43 -21.41
C CYS A 560 7.75 17.00 -21.55
N ASP A 561 6.97 16.75 -22.61
CA ASP A 561 6.27 15.47 -22.88
C ASP A 561 5.29 15.00 -21.80
N VAL A 562 4.87 15.90 -20.93
CA VAL A 562 3.86 15.68 -19.89
C VAL A 562 2.60 16.48 -20.19
N LEU A 563 1.44 15.88 -19.95
CA LEU A 563 0.14 16.56 -19.98
C LEU A 563 -0.24 17.06 -18.60
N PHE A 564 -0.49 18.37 -18.48
CA PHE A 564 -0.96 19.04 -17.28
C PHE A 564 -2.45 19.33 -17.43
N VAL A 565 -3.27 18.81 -16.52
CA VAL A 565 -4.73 18.82 -16.66
C VAL A 565 -5.40 19.40 -15.41
N HIS A 566 -6.29 20.36 -15.62
CA HIS A 566 -7.34 20.71 -14.66
C HIS A 566 -8.70 20.36 -15.25
N PRO A 567 -9.52 19.53 -14.56
CA PRO A 567 -10.84 19.15 -15.05
C PRO A 567 -11.89 20.26 -14.91
N GLY A 568 -11.58 21.32 -14.15
CA GLY A 568 -12.49 22.40 -13.83
C GLY A 568 -13.34 22.10 -12.60
N SER A 569 -14.63 22.42 -12.68
CA SER A 569 -15.57 22.34 -11.57
C SER A 569 -16.84 21.58 -11.94
N VAL A 570 -17.13 20.53 -11.18
CA VAL A 570 -18.42 19.84 -11.24
C VAL A 570 -19.52 20.69 -10.62
N GLY A 571 -19.30 21.22 -9.41
CA GLY A 571 -20.29 22.03 -8.71
C GLY A 571 -19.77 23.42 -8.40
N ARG A 572 -20.48 24.45 -8.88
CA ARG A 572 -20.16 25.86 -8.62
C ARG A 572 -21.44 26.68 -8.45
N GLU A 573 -21.57 27.35 -7.31
CA GLU A 573 -22.74 28.18 -7.02
C GLU A 573 -22.91 29.29 -8.07
N GLY A 574 -24.15 29.45 -8.56
CA GLY A 574 -24.51 30.46 -9.55
C GLY A 574 -24.05 30.17 -10.99
N VAL A 575 -23.44 29.00 -11.24
CA VAL A 575 -22.98 28.61 -12.58
C VAL A 575 -23.82 27.42 -13.07
N PRO A 576 -24.54 27.54 -14.20
CA PRO A 576 -25.49 26.52 -14.66
C PRO A 576 -24.82 25.37 -15.42
N PHE A 577 -23.50 25.30 -15.43
CA PHE A 577 -22.76 24.27 -16.15
C PHE A 577 -21.71 23.60 -15.27
N SER A 578 -21.52 22.31 -15.50
CA SER A 578 -20.46 21.49 -14.92
C SER A 578 -19.40 21.22 -15.97
N THR A 579 -18.15 21.15 -15.52
CA THR A 579 -16.99 20.82 -16.36
C THR A 579 -16.29 19.58 -15.84
N PHE A 580 -15.79 18.77 -16.77
CA PHE A 580 -14.97 17.59 -16.50
C PHE A 580 -14.11 17.27 -17.73
N SER A 581 -13.17 16.35 -17.58
CA SER A 581 -12.29 15.92 -18.68
C SER A 581 -12.35 14.41 -18.88
N ILE A 582 -12.24 13.96 -20.12
CA ILE A 582 -11.94 12.57 -20.47
C ILE A 582 -10.49 12.49 -20.91
N LEU A 583 -9.69 11.70 -20.21
CA LEU A 583 -8.34 11.32 -20.63
C LEU A 583 -8.42 9.98 -21.35
N GLU A 584 -8.06 9.97 -22.62
CA GLU A 584 -7.94 8.77 -23.44
C GLU A 584 -6.46 8.35 -23.52
N VAL A 585 -6.18 7.09 -23.20
CA VAL A 585 -4.85 6.49 -23.28
C VAL A 585 -4.90 5.33 -24.28
N GLY A 586 -4.31 5.55 -25.45
CA GLY A 586 -4.37 4.63 -26.59
C GLY A 586 -3.22 3.63 -26.68
N LEU A 587 -3.37 2.68 -27.61
CA LEU A 587 -2.34 1.71 -27.99
C LEU A 587 -1.05 2.44 -28.39
N GLY A 588 0.09 1.96 -27.90
CA GLY A 588 1.40 2.62 -28.11
C GLY A 588 1.65 3.85 -27.23
N GLY A 589 0.75 4.14 -26.29
CA GLY A 589 0.95 5.20 -25.30
C GLY A 589 0.64 6.61 -25.81
N SER A 590 -0.25 6.74 -26.81
CA SER A 590 -0.85 8.03 -27.15
C SER A 590 -1.73 8.51 -25.99
N MET A 591 -1.76 9.81 -25.75
CA MET A 591 -2.58 10.42 -24.70
C MET A 591 -3.31 11.63 -25.26
N ALA A 592 -4.62 11.69 -25.06
CA ALA A 592 -5.46 12.81 -25.46
C ALA A 592 -6.41 13.20 -24.33
N VAL A 593 -6.64 14.50 -24.15
CA VAL A 593 -7.56 15.00 -23.13
C VAL A 593 -8.64 15.81 -23.83
N THR A 594 -9.89 15.41 -23.65
CA THR A 594 -11.06 16.12 -24.13
C THR A 594 -11.77 16.77 -22.96
N ARG A 595 -12.03 18.07 -23.05
CA ARG A 595 -12.78 18.83 -22.04
C ARG A 595 -14.25 18.82 -22.42
N HIS A 596 -15.12 18.67 -21.42
CA HIS A 596 -16.55 18.68 -21.60
C HIS A 596 -17.20 19.69 -20.65
N GLU A 597 -18.20 20.37 -21.17
CA GLU A 597 -19.09 21.26 -20.43
C GLU A 597 -20.52 20.76 -20.65
N ILE A 598 -21.28 20.65 -19.55
CA ILE A 598 -22.67 20.22 -19.60
C ILE A 598 -23.52 21.16 -18.77
N VAL A 599 -24.70 21.50 -19.28
CA VAL A 599 -25.67 22.29 -18.55
C VAL A 599 -26.32 21.42 -17.48
N ILE A 600 -26.36 21.91 -16.24
CA ILE A 600 -27.12 21.33 -15.14
C ILE A 600 -28.38 22.17 -14.98
N ASP A 601 -29.52 21.56 -15.26
CA ASP A 601 -30.80 22.25 -15.08
C ASP A 601 -30.92 22.71 -13.62
N PRO A 602 -31.21 23.99 -13.36
CA PRO A 602 -31.39 24.47 -12.01
C PRO A 602 -32.56 23.69 -11.41
N VAL A 603 -32.29 22.98 -10.30
CA VAL A 603 -33.36 22.38 -9.51
C VAL A 603 -34.27 23.51 -9.06
N GLY A 604 -35.43 23.64 -9.70
CA GLY A 604 -36.43 24.62 -9.31
C GLY A 604 -36.78 24.43 -7.83
N PRO A 605 -37.03 25.52 -7.08
CA PRO A 605 -37.47 25.39 -5.69
C PRO A 605 -38.87 24.75 -5.68
N GLY A 606 -38.94 23.42 -5.54
CA GLY A 606 -40.18 22.70 -5.29
C GLY A 606 -40.64 21.68 -6.35
N SER A 607 -39.78 20.75 -6.79
CA SER A 607 -40.24 19.56 -7.53
C SER A 607 -39.81 18.25 -6.87
N ASP A 608 -40.33 18.04 -5.67
CA ASP A 608 -40.66 16.68 -5.22
C ASP A 608 -42.09 16.41 -5.72
N SER A 609 -42.23 15.90 -6.95
CA SER A 609 -43.38 15.11 -7.44
C SER A 609 -43.38 14.94 -8.97
N THR A 610 -43.54 13.69 -9.39
CA THR A 610 -44.06 13.21 -10.69
C THR A 610 -43.22 13.46 -11.96
N LEU A 611 -42.38 12.47 -12.29
CA LEU A 611 -42.00 12.18 -13.67
C LEU A 611 -43.24 11.63 -14.42
N ARG A 612 -43.73 12.38 -15.41
CA ARG A 612 -44.61 11.85 -16.47
C ARG A 612 -43.78 10.93 -17.37
N GLN A 613 -44.33 9.78 -17.72
CA GLN A 613 -43.78 8.89 -18.72
C GLN A 613 -43.84 9.52 -20.12
N PRO A 614 -42.91 9.19 -21.03
CA PRO A 614 -42.97 9.66 -22.41
C PRO A 614 -44.05 8.90 -23.18
N GLU A 615 -44.97 9.65 -23.78
CA GLU A 615 -45.91 9.12 -24.77
C GLU A 615 -45.14 8.63 -26.00
N SER A 616 -45.35 7.37 -26.35
CA SER A 616 -44.88 6.76 -27.59
C SER A 616 -45.70 7.27 -28.77
N SER A 617 -45.07 8.04 -29.66
CA SER A 617 -45.61 8.35 -30.98
C SER A 617 -45.05 7.38 -32.01
N SER A 618 -45.91 6.50 -32.52
CA SER A 618 -45.68 5.66 -33.70
C SER A 618 -46.59 6.16 -34.85
N PRO A 619 -46.09 6.30 -36.10
CA PRO A 619 -46.90 6.79 -37.22
C PRO A 619 -47.46 5.67 -38.11
N SER A 620 -48.61 5.97 -38.73
CA SER A 620 -49.23 5.28 -39.91
C SER A 620 -49.78 3.86 -39.65
N LEU A 621 -50.92 3.41 -40.17
CA LEU A 621 -51.52 3.54 -41.51
C LEU A 621 -53.07 3.47 -41.43
N GLY A 622 -53.76 4.15 -42.36
CA GLY A 622 -55.22 4.09 -42.48
C GLY A 622 -55.70 2.84 -43.22
N GLU A 623 -56.87 2.34 -42.80
CA GLU A 623 -57.75 1.49 -43.61
C GLU A 623 -59.21 1.79 -43.22
N GLU A 624 -59.95 2.34 -44.19
CA GLU A 624 -61.41 2.38 -44.20
C GLU A 624 -61.94 0.99 -44.60
N GLY A 625 -63.00 0.48 -43.94
CA GLY A 625 -63.63 -0.75 -44.40
C GLY A 625 -64.64 -1.42 -43.46
N GLN A 626 -65.84 -0.84 -43.42
CA GLN A 626 -67.18 -1.48 -43.35
C GLN A 626 -67.42 -2.82 -42.61
N ASN A 627 -68.52 -2.78 -41.82
CA ASN A 627 -69.55 -3.81 -41.62
C ASN A 627 -69.16 -5.21 -41.10
N HIS A 628 -69.58 -5.53 -39.87
CA HIS A 628 -70.88 -6.16 -39.58
C HIS A 628 -70.94 -6.60 -38.10
N GLN A 629 -72.04 -6.24 -37.42
CA GLN A 629 -72.55 -6.99 -36.26
C GLN A 629 -73.06 -8.37 -36.74
N PRO A 630 -73.09 -9.40 -35.88
CA PRO A 630 -74.31 -9.60 -35.08
C PRO A 630 -74.09 -10.05 -33.61
N GLU A 631 -75.06 -9.62 -32.79
CA GLU A 631 -75.79 -10.37 -31.75
C GLU A 631 -75.02 -11.01 -30.57
N ARG A 632 -75.17 -10.42 -29.37
CA ARG A 632 -76.17 -10.76 -28.33
C ARG A 632 -75.92 -12.12 -27.65
N CYS A 633 -75.44 -12.06 -26.41
CA CYS A 633 -76.20 -12.51 -25.25
C CYS A 633 -75.73 -11.76 -24.00
#